data_AF-A0A5B1R1B0-F1
#
_entry.id   AF-A0A5B1R1B0-F1
#
_cell.length_a   1.000
_cell.length_b   1.000
_cell.length_c   1.000
_cell.angle_alpha   90.00
_cell.angle_beta   90.00
_cell.angle_gamma   90.00
#
_symmetry.space_group_name_H-M   'P 1'
#
loop_
_entity.id
_entity.type
_entity.pdbx_description
1 polymer ?
#
loop_
_entity_poly.entity_id
_entity_poly.type
_entity_poly.pdbx_seq_one_letter_code
_entity_poly.pdbx_strand_id
1 'polypeptide(L)'
;MAGASHVAHRASPLPQIPTPTVRSSGSHAPDTPEPVASREKGKAKEEPITEDVKMEDVTSRIPAQHVEPTHVAPTGPRNILRPAEHRGEPASLPTNEATTSEFRKPEEHREFPPFPVFKQPEEPNMFAKAASEQIASLQAQRAHAFTLYNQAVKAARRAQHEYEMGLLDLQAAEQRRAIAEEQEQLAKAGKLGIDYVPPAESGQTAVSV
;
A
#
# COMPACT_ATOMS: atom_id res chain seq x y z
N MET A 1 -60.87 43.57 3.15
CA MET A 1 -59.69 43.34 2.29
C MET A 1 -58.49 43.12 3.19
N ALA A 2 -58.12 41.86 3.43
CA ALA A 2 -56.98 41.48 4.25
C ALA A 2 -55.97 40.78 3.34
N GLY A 3 -54.81 41.41 3.14
CA GLY A 3 -53.73 40.88 2.32
C GLY A 3 -52.96 39.81 3.08
N ALA A 4 -52.93 38.60 2.54
CA ALA A 4 -52.11 37.51 3.06
C ALA A 4 -50.66 37.72 2.59
N SER A 5 -49.78 38.08 3.52
CA SER A 5 -48.34 38.16 3.30
C SER A 5 -47.75 36.76 3.17
N HIS A 6 -47.36 36.39 1.96
CA HIS A 6 -46.57 35.18 1.70
C HIS A 6 -45.17 35.35 2.29
N VAL A 7 -44.89 34.64 3.38
CA VAL A 7 -43.54 34.48 3.93
C VAL A 7 -42.80 33.45 3.07
N ALA A 8 -41.90 33.95 2.22
CA ALA A 8 -41.00 33.11 1.44
C ALA A 8 -39.96 32.49 2.37
N HIS A 9 -40.10 31.19 2.66
CA HIS A 9 -39.07 30.40 3.32
C HIS A 9 -37.86 30.27 2.39
N ARG A 10 -36.87 31.14 2.58
CA ARG A 10 -35.58 31.07 1.91
C ARG A 10 -34.83 29.85 2.44
N ALA A 11 -34.68 28.82 1.61
CA ALA A 11 -33.92 27.62 1.95
C ALA A 11 -32.49 28.00 2.34
N SER A 12 -32.05 27.56 3.52
CA SER A 12 -30.67 27.73 3.98
C SER A 12 -29.72 27.01 3.02
N PRO A 13 -28.61 27.65 2.58
CA PRO A 13 -27.62 26.98 1.75
C PRO A 13 -27.00 25.82 2.52
N LEU A 14 -26.93 24.65 1.88
CA LEU A 14 -26.28 23.46 2.42
C LEU A 14 -24.81 23.79 2.79
N PRO A 15 -24.28 23.19 3.88
CA PRO A 15 -22.88 23.35 4.23
C PRO A 15 -22.01 22.86 3.07
N GLN A 16 -21.20 23.77 2.51
CA GLN A 16 -20.21 23.42 1.50
C GLN A 16 -19.15 22.56 2.17
N ILE A 17 -19.16 21.26 1.87
CA ILE A 17 -18.09 20.36 2.27
C ILE A 17 -16.85 20.79 1.45
N PRO A 18 -15.73 21.15 2.09
CA PRO A 18 -14.52 21.48 1.36
C PRO A 18 -14.11 20.26 0.54
N THR A 19 -14.12 20.43 -0.79
CA THR A 19 -13.55 19.44 -1.70
C THR A 19 -12.07 19.30 -1.36
N PRO A 20 -11.55 18.08 -1.18
CA PRO A 20 -10.13 17.89 -0.95
C PRO A 20 -9.40 18.34 -2.23
N THR A 21 -8.72 19.49 -2.15
CA THR A 21 -7.75 19.90 -3.14
C THR A 21 -6.65 18.83 -3.18
N VAL A 22 -6.72 17.94 -4.16
CA VAL A 22 -5.64 17.00 -4.47
C VAL A 22 -4.46 17.85 -4.95
N ARG A 23 -3.62 18.23 -3.99
CA ARG A 23 -2.32 18.83 -4.26
C ARG A 23 -1.50 17.73 -4.92
N SER A 24 -1.39 17.79 -6.23
CA SER A 24 -0.47 16.97 -7.02
C SER A 24 0.95 17.28 -6.56
N SER A 25 1.39 16.55 -5.53
CA SER A 25 2.78 16.50 -5.12
C SER A 25 3.53 15.75 -6.21
N GLY A 26 4.45 16.47 -6.84
CA GLY A 26 5.37 15.91 -7.83
C GLY A 26 6.05 14.64 -7.33
N SER A 27 6.42 13.83 -8.31
CA SER A 27 7.20 12.60 -8.25
C SER A 27 8.16 12.53 -7.05
N HIS A 28 7.75 11.81 -6.00
CA HIS A 28 8.69 11.18 -5.09
C HIS A 28 9.11 9.86 -5.71
N ALA A 29 10.40 9.76 -6.05
CA ALA A 29 11.06 8.48 -6.24
C ALA A 29 10.86 7.61 -4.99
N PRO A 30 10.72 6.28 -5.12
CA PRO A 30 10.61 5.41 -3.96
C PRO A 30 11.93 5.39 -3.20
N ASP A 31 11.93 5.96 -1.99
CA ASP A 31 12.93 5.66 -0.98
C ASP A 31 12.94 4.15 -0.75
N THR A 32 14.04 3.53 -1.15
CA THR A 32 14.30 2.11 -0.93
C THR A 32 14.93 2.00 0.46
N PRO A 33 14.36 1.26 1.42
CA PRO A 33 14.99 1.04 2.71
C PRO A 33 16.29 0.24 2.52
N GLU A 34 17.35 0.66 3.22
CA GLU A 34 18.59 -0.10 3.38
C GLU A 34 18.30 -1.55 3.82
N PRO A 35 18.94 -2.56 3.20
CA PRO A 35 18.98 -3.90 3.77
C PRO A 35 19.99 -3.91 4.93
N VAL A 36 19.48 -3.91 6.17
CA VAL A 36 20.30 -4.23 7.35
C VAL A 36 20.70 -5.70 7.25
N ALA A 37 22.00 -5.92 7.07
CA ALA A 37 22.60 -7.24 7.04
C ALA A 37 22.59 -7.89 8.44
N SER A 38 22.05 -9.11 8.47
CA SER A 38 22.55 -10.30 9.17
C SER A 38 22.90 -10.23 10.67
N ARG A 39 22.08 -10.89 11.50
CA ARG A 39 22.52 -11.68 12.68
C ARG A 39 21.38 -12.60 13.14
N GLU A 40 21.37 -13.90 12.86
CA GLU A 40 22.09 -15.01 13.54
C GLU A 40 21.09 -15.92 14.27
N LYS A 41 21.04 -17.19 13.81
CA LYS A 41 20.64 -18.43 14.49
C LYS A 41 19.68 -18.36 15.69
N GLY A 42 18.49 -18.92 15.48
CA GLY A 42 17.65 -19.51 16.52
C GLY A 42 16.99 -20.79 16.02
N LYS A 43 17.57 -21.95 16.34
CA LYS A 43 16.90 -23.27 16.28
C LYS A 43 15.89 -23.33 17.43
N ALA A 44 14.61 -23.61 17.15
CA ALA A 44 13.75 -24.36 18.08
C ALA A 44 12.43 -24.80 17.42
N LYS A 45 12.32 -26.13 17.24
CA LYS A 45 11.13 -26.99 17.39
C LYS A 45 9.77 -26.46 16.90
N GLU A 46 9.39 -26.87 15.69
CA GLU A 46 7.98 -27.10 15.34
C GLU A 46 7.49 -28.37 16.05
N GLU A 47 6.39 -28.25 16.80
CA GLU A 47 5.54 -29.37 17.18
C GLU A 47 4.47 -29.57 16.09
N PRO A 48 4.20 -30.82 15.64
CA PRO A 48 3.14 -31.08 14.69
C PRO A 48 1.79 -31.22 15.41
N ILE A 49 0.85 -30.31 15.15
CA ILE A 49 -0.56 -30.51 15.49
C ILE A 49 -1.21 -31.22 14.31
N THR A 50 -1.43 -32.52 14.49
CA THR A 50 -2.31 -33.35 13.68
C THR A 50 -3.76 -33.03 14.00
N GLU A 51 -4.53 -32.52 13.04
CA GLU A 51 -5.97 -32.75 13.01
C GLU A 51 -6.39 -33.26 11.64
N ASP A 52 -6.73 -34.55 11.64
CA ASP A 52 -7.40 -35.30 10.59
C ASP A 52 -8.69 -34.59 10.18
N VAL A 53 -8.72 -34.04 8.96
CA VAL A 53 -9.97 -33.77 8.26
C VAL A 53 -10.08 -34.74 7.10
N LYS A 54 -10.77 -35.84 7.39
CA LYS A 54 -11.18 -36.89 6.45
C LYS A 54 -12.26 -36.33 5.54
N MET A 55 -11.90 -35.88 4.34
CA MET A 55 -12.86 -35.67 3.25
C MET A 55 -12.62 -36.76 2.22
N GLU A 56 -13.58 -37.68 2.16
CA GLU A 56 -13.49 -38.89 1.35
C GLU A 56 -13.47 -38.59 -0.15
N ASP A 57 -12.75 -39.47 -0.84
CA ASP A 57 -12.50 -39.51 -2.26
C ASP A 57 -13.78 -39.56 -3.10
N VAL A 58 -13.89 -38.66 -4.07
CA VAL A 58 -14.57 -38.97 -5.34
C VAL A 58 -13.59 -38.78 -6.47
N THR A 59 -13.04 -39.92 -6.86
CA THR A 59 -12.30 -40.24 -8.08
C THR A 59 -12.68 -39.42 -9.31
N SER A 60 -11.68 -38.79 -9.92
CA SER A 60 -11.57 -38.62 -11.37
C SER A 60 -10.11 -38.78 -11.77
N ARG A 61 -9.74 -40.03 -12.06
CA ARG A 61 -8.43 -40.41 -12.60
C ARG A 61 -8.28 -39.86 -14.02
N ILE A 62 -7.65 -38.70 -14.15
CA ILE A 62 -7.01 -38.29 -15.39
C ILE A 62 -5.54 -38.73 -15.27
N PRO A 63 -5.00 -39.55 -16.19
CA PRO A 63 -3.59 -39.91 -16.16
C PRO A 63 -2.75 -38.67 -16.44
N ALA A 64 -2.14 -38.11 -15.40
CA ALA A 64 -1.17 -37.04 -15.50
C ALA A 64 0.08 -37.56 -16.22
N GLN A 65 0.36 -37.02 -17.40
CA GLN A 65 1.62 -37.22 -18.08
C GLN A 65 2.74 -36.60 -17.22
N HIS A 66 3.67 -37.45 -16.78
CA HIS A 66 4.87 -37.04 -16.06
C HIS A 66 5.82 -36.35 -17.04
N VAL A 67 5.65 -35.04 -17.19
CA VAL A 67 6.64 -34.17 -17.84
C VAL A 67 7.57 -33.71 -16.73
N GLU A 68 8.80 -34.21 -16.71
CA GLU A 68 9.86 -33.64 -15.85
C GLU A 68 10.07 -32.16 -16.23
N PRO A 69 9.87 -31.21 -15.32
CA PRO A 69 10.35 -29.87 -15.54
C PRO A 69 11.86 -29.87 -15.24
N THR A 70 12.66 -29.93 -16.30
CA THR A 70 14.08 -29.56 -16.25
C THR A 70 14.17 -28.08 -15.86
N HIS A 71 14.17 -27.80 -14.55
CA HIS A 71 14.36 -26.48 -14.00
C HIS A 71 15.81 -26.04 -14.22
N VAL A 72 16.08 -25.47 -15.39
CA VAL A 72 17.24 -24.59 -15.56
C VAL A 72 16.88 -23.30 -14.84
N ALA A 73 17.59 -22.99 -13.75
CA ALA A 73 17.43 -21.73 -13.05
C ALA A 73 17.63 -20.56 -14.05
N PRO A 74 16.71 -19.58 -14.10
CA PRO A 74 16.93 -18.39 -14.91
C PRO A 74 18.11 -17.64 -14.32
N THR A 75 19.25 -17.73 -14.99
CA THR A 75 20.39 -16.84 -14.77
C THR A 75 19.90 -15.42 -14.97
N GLY A 76 19.69 -14.72 -13.86
CA GLY A 76 19.10 -13.39 -13.85
C GLY A 76 19.87 -12.38 -14.71
N PRO A 77 19.23 -11.27 -15.07
CA PRO A 77 19.79 -10.28 -15.98
C PRO A 77 21.11 -9.72 -15.44
N ARG A 78 22.14 -9.82 -16.28
CA ARG A 78 23.45 -9.18 -16.08
C ARG A 78 23.26 -7.68 -15.84
N ASN A 79 23.80 -7.20 -14.72
CA ASN A 79 23.91 -5.79 -14.37
C ASN A 79 24.45 -4.98 -15.57
N ILE A 80 23.60 -4.17 -16.17
CA ILE A 80 23.99 -3.15 -17.13
C ILE A 80 24.66 -2.04 -16.31
N LEU A 81 25.97 -1.91 -16.49
CA LEU A 81 26.80 -0.82 -16.00
C LEU A 81 26.13 0.52 -16.34
N ARG A 82 25.71 1.27 -15.32
CA ARG A 82 25.28 2.67 -15.48
C ARG A 82 26.50 3.60 -15.50
N PRO A 83 26.51 4.66 -16.31
CA PRO A 83 27.64 5.57 -16.45
C PRO A 83 27.87 6.37 -15.18
N ALA A 84 29.14 6.59 -14.87
CA ALA A 84 29.60 7.46 -13.81
C ALA A 84 29.34 8.93 -14.19
N GLU A 85 28.35 9.57 -13.57
CA GLU A 85 28.20 11.02 -13.65
C GLU A 85 27.98 11.63 -12.27
N HIS A 86 29.00 12.41 -11.88
CA HIS A 86 28.98 13.58 -11.02
C HIS A 86 28.39 13.43 -9.61
N ARG A 87 29.27 12.89 -8.75
CA ARG A 87 29.51 13.26 -7.35
C ARG A 87 29.11 14.72 -7.04
N GLY A 88 27.86 14.91 -6.67
CA GLY A 88 27.40 16.11 -5.96
C GLY A 88 28.05 16.16 -4.59
N GLU A 89 28.61 17.32 -4.25
CA GLU A 89 29.27 17.59 -2.98
C GLU A 89 28.35 17.31 -1.78
N PRO A 90 28.88 16.72 -0.69
CA PRO A 90 28.15 16.71 0.57
C PRO A 90 28.09 18.14 1.12
N ALA A 91 26.88 18.68 1.22
CA ALA A 91 26.62 19.89 1.98
C ALA A 91 27.11 19.67 3.42
N SER A 92 28.17 20.41 3.78
CA SER A 92 28.72 20.48 5.11
C SER A 92 27.65 20.99 6.08
N LEU A 93 27.30 20.15 7.05
CA LEU A 93 26.56 20.58 8.24
C LEU A 93 27.38 21.65 8.96
N PRO A 94 26.77 22.74 9.45
CA PRO A 94 27.49 23.70 10.28
C PRO A 94 27.89 23.02 11.58
N THR A 95 29.19 22.74 11.71
CA THR A 95 29.87 22.45 12.95
C THR A 95 29.69 23.66 13.85
N ASN A 96 28.80 23.57 14.84
CA ASN A 96 28.71 24.58 15.89
C ASN A 96 30.04 24.58 16.64
N GLU A 97 30.81 25.64 16.46
CA GLU A 97 32.05 25.87 17.18
C GLU A 97 31.77 25.79 18.68
N ALA A 98 32.45 24.86 19.33
CA ALA A 98 32.49 24.76 20.77
C ALA A 98 33.04 26.09 21.32
N THR A 99 32.15 26.93 21.83
CA THR A 99 32.53 28.11 22.61
C THR A 99 33.29 27.60 23.82
N THR A 100 34.61 27.84 23.82
CA THR A 100 35.47 27.68 24.98
C THR A 100 34.97 28.58 26.09
N SER A 101 34.16 28.01 26.98
CA SER A 101 33.73 28.64 28.22
C SER A 101 34.96 28.93 29.06
N GLU A 102 35.36 30.21 29.11
CA GLU A 102 36.35 30.73 30.03
C GLU A 102 36.07 30.26 31.45
N PHE A 103 37.13 29.77 32.08
CA PHE A 103 37.17 29.29 33.46
C PHE A 103 36.89 30.48 34.40
N ARG A 104 35.61 30.77 34.67
CA ARG A 104 35.24 31.72 35.72
C ARG A 104 35.46 31.07 37.08
N LYS A 105 36.29 31.77 37.86
CA LYS A 105 36.56 31.65 39.30
C LYS A 105 35.33 31.07 40.06
N PRO A 106 35.49 30.04 40.91
CA PRO A 106 34.39 29.51 41.70
C PRO A 106 33.87 30.63 42.60
N GLU A 107 32.69 31.14 42.24
CA GLU A 107 31.97 32.17 42.97
C GLU A 107 31.54 31.55 44.32
N GLU A 108 31.81 32.28 45.39
CA GLU A 108 31.49 31.90 46.76
C GLU A 108 30.06 31.38 46.87
N HIS A 109 29.92 30.21 47.51
CA HIS A 109 28.64 29.56 47.78
C HIS A 109 27.67 30.53 48.45
N ARG A 110 26.79 31.15 47.65
CA ARG A 110 25.59 31.80 48.16
C ARG A 110 24.67 30.69 48.63
N GLU A 111 24.63 30.47 49.94
CA GLU A 111 23.63 29.62 50.56
C GLU A 111 22.26 30.25 50.31
N PHE A 112 21.54 29.70 49.33
CA PHE A 112 20.15 30.04 49.12
C PHE A 112 19.36 29.54 50.34
N PRO A 113 18.40 30.34 50.85
CA PRO A 113 17.53 29.86 51.91
C PRO A 113 16.84 28.57 51.46
N PRO A 114 16.69 27.57 52.34
CA PRO A 114 16.06 26.31 51.98
C PRO A 114 14.67 26.61 51.44
N PHE A 115 14.42 26.22 50.19
CA PHE A 115 13.12 26.38 49.57
C PHE A 115 12.07 25.69 50.46
N PRO A 116 10.94 26.35 50.74
CA PRO A 116 9.88 25.73 51.53
C PRO A 116 9.43 24.45 50.85
N VAL A 117 9.66 23.32 51.52
CA VAL A 117 9.20 22.01 51.06
C VAL A 117 7.70 21.96 51.36
N PHE A 118 6.90 22.33 50.37
CA PHE A 118 5.46 22.10 50.42
C PHE A 118 5.22 20.60 50.43
N LYS A 119 4.78 20.06 51.58
CA LYS A 119 4.26 18.70 51.66
C LYS A 119 3.00 18.68 50.80
N GLN A 120 3.07 18.05 49.62
CA GLN A 120 1.87 17.83 48.84
C GLN A 120 0.89 17.03 49.72
N PRO A 121 -0.35 17.51 49.89
CA PRO A 121 -1.35 16.73 50.59
C PRO A 121 -1.50 15.39 49.89
N GLU A 122 -1.47 14.29 50.65
CA GLU A 122 -1.77 12.93 50.18
C GLU A 122 -3.27 12.81 49.86
N GLU A 123 -3.73 13.60 48.89
CA GLU A 123 -5.06 13.43 48.33
C GLU A 123 -5.04 12.10 47.53
N PRO A 124 -6.04 11.22 47.72
CA PRO A 124 -6.12 9.98 46.97
C PRO A 124 -6.19 10.31 45.48
N ASN A 125 -5.19 9.85 44.73
CA ASN A 125 -4.91 10.21 43.34
C ASN A 125 -5.90 9.58 42.34
N MET A 126 -7.20 9.70 42.61
CA MET A 126 -8.32 9.15 41.84
C MET A 126 -8.32 9.69 40.41
N PHE A 127 -7.96 10.97 40.25
CA PHE A 127 -7.82 11.62 38.94
C PHE A 127 -6.69 11.02 38.09
N ALA A 128 -5.57 10.64 38.71
CA ALA A 128 -4.46 10.01 37.98
C ALA A 128 -4.84 8.63 37.42
N LYS A 129 -5.67 7.86 38.14
CA LYS A 129 -6.17 6.56 37.65
C LYS A 129 -7.17 6.73 36.50
N ALA A 130 -8.13 7.63 36.64
CA ALA A 130 -9.08 7.92 35.56
C ALA A 130 -8.36 8.44 34.30
N ALA A 131 -7.36 9.30 34.47
CA ALA A 131 -6.54 9.81 33.37
C ALA A 131 -5.71 8.70 32.71
N SER A 132 -5.10 7.80 33.49
CA SER A 132 -4.29 6.71 32.92
C SER A 132 -5.13 5.71 32.13
N GLU A 133 -6.34 5.38 32.61
CA GLU A 133 -7.30 4.52 31.89
C GLU A 133 -7.74 5.15 30.55
N GLN A 134 -8.03 6.45 30.54
CA GLN A 134 -8.37 7.16 29.31
C GLN A 134 -7.21 7.20 28.32
N ILE A 135 -5.98 7.44 28.80
CA ILE A 135 -4.78 7.40 27.96
C ILE A 135 -4.59 6.01 27.35
N ALA A 136 -4.74 4.95 28.15
CA ALA A 136 -4.63 3.57 27.67
C ALA A 136 -5.70 3.25 26.61
N SER A 137 -6.94 3.67 26.83
CA SER A 137 -8.02 3.51 25.85
C SER A 137 -7.72 4.23 24.52
N LEU A 138 -7.25 5.48 24.59
CA LEU A 138 -6.86 6.24 23.39
C LEU A 138 -5.68 5.60 22.65
N GLN A 139 -4.70 5.04 23.36
CA GLN A 139 -3.58 4.34 22.76
C GLN A 139 -4.04 3.04 22.05
N ALA A 140 -4.94 2.28 22.68
CA ALA A 140 -5.54 1.10 22.06
C ALA A 140 -6.31 1.44 20.78
N GLN A 141 -7.11 2.52 20.81
CA GLN A 141 -7.83 3.01 19.63
C GLN A 141 -6.86 3.42 18.51
N ARG A 142 -5.77 4.12 18.83
CA ARG A 142 -4.74 4.49 17.85
C ARG A 142 -4.07 3.27 17.23
N ALA A 143 -3.70 2.28 18.05
CA ALA A 143 -3.09 1.04 17.58
C ALA A 143 -4.05 0.30 16.61
N HIS A 144 -5.33 0.19 16.97
CA HIS A 144 -6.35 -0.41 16.12
C HIS A 144 -6.58 0.37 14.82
N ALA A 145 -6.64 1.71 14.86
CA ALA A 145 -6.75 2.52 13.65
C ALA A 145 -5.53 2.32 12.73
N PHE A 146 -4.33 2.22 13.30
CA PHE A 146 -3.09 1.98 12.56
C PHE A 146 -3.07 0.59 11.88
N THR A 147 -3.56 -0.46 12.54
CA THR A 147 -3.65 -1.78 11.92
C THR A 147 -4.63 -1.80 10.75
N LEU A 148 -5.81 -1.20 10.91
CA LEU A 148 -6.80 -1.07 9.82
C LEU A 148 -6.25 -0.27 8.64
N TYR A 149 -5.57 0.84 8.91
CA TYR A 149 -4.93 1.64 7.87
C TYR A 149 -3.91 0.82 7.06
N ASN A 150 -3.02 0.09 7.75
CA ASN A 150 -2.02 -0.74 7.07
C ASN A 150 -2.65 -1.87 6.26
N GLN A 151 -3.74 -2.47 6.75
CA GLN A 151 -4.50 -3.47 5.99
C GLN A 151 -5.10 -2.85 4.72
N ALA A 152 -5.73 -1.67 4.83
CA ALA A 152 -6.30 -0.96 3.69
C ALA A 152 -5.23 -0.59 2.65
N VAL A 153 -4.05 -0.12 3.07
CA VAL A 153 -2.94 0.19 2.17
C VAL A 153 -2.45 -1.06 1.41
N LYS A 154 -2.32 -2.20 2.11
CA LYS A 154 -1.93 -3.46 1.46
C LYS A 154 -2.98 -3.94 0.45
N ALA A 155 -4.27 -3.85 0.81
CA ALA A 155 -5.36 -4.20 -0.07
C ALA A 155 -5.40 -3.29 -1.31
N ALA A 156 -5.20 -1.98 -1.14
CA ALA A 156 -5.16 -1.03 -2.24
C ALA A 156 -4.00 -1.32 -3.22
N ARG A 157 -2.81 -1.64 -2.71
CA ARG A 157 -1.66 -2.03 -3.56
C ARG A 157 -1.94 -3.30 -4.36
N ARG A 158 -2.58 -4.30 -3.74
CA ARG A 158 -2.99 -5.53 -4.44
C ARG A 158 -4.01 -5.23 -5.53
N ALA A 159 -5.04 -4.48 -5.22
CA ALA A 159 -6.08 -4.10 -6.18
C ALA A 159 -5.49 -3.31 -7.36
N GLN A 160 -4.54 -2.41 -7.10
CA GLN A 160 -3.84 -1.67 -8.15
C GLN A 160 -3.03 -2.62 -9.06
N HIS A 161 -2.27 -3.54 -8.48
CA HIS A 161 -1.49 -4.51 -9.26
C HIS A 161 -2.40 -5.41 -10.12
N GLU A 162 -3.51 -5.90 -9.58
CA GLU A 162 -4.49 -6.70 -10.33
C GLU A 162 -5.11 -5.89 -11.48
N TYR A 163 -5.42 -4.61 -11.24
CA TYR A 163 -5.89 -3.71 -12.29
C TYR A 163 -4.86 -3.50 -13.41
N GLU A 164 -3.59 -3.27 -13.05
CA GLU A 164 -2.51 -3.11 -14.02
C GLU A 164 -2.32 -4.37 -14.88
N MET A 165 -2.38 -5.55 -14.28
CA MET A 165 -2.32 -6.82 -15.01
C MET A 165 -3.51 -6.99 -15.96
N GLY A 166 -4.73 -6.71 -15.49
CA GLY A 166 -5.93 -6.76 -16.34
C GLY A 166 -5.86 -5.80 -17.53
N LEU A 167 -5.25 -4.62 -17.35
CA LEU A 167 -5.04 -3.66 -18.43
C LEU A 167 -4.06 -4.18 -19.49
N LEU A 168 -2.96 -4.83 -19.07
CA LEU A 168 -2.00 -5.44 -20.00
C LEU A 168 -2.66 -6.57 -20.80
N ASP A 169 -3.45 -7.41 -20.14
CA ASP A 169 -4.16 -8.51 -20.80
C ASP A 169 -5.20 -8.00 -21.82
N LEU A 170 -5.91 -6.92 -21.48
CA LEU A 170 -6.84 -6.25 -22.39
C LEU A 170 -6.11 -5.73 -23.64
N GLN A 171 -5.00 -5.00 -23.45
CA GLN A 171 -4.19 -4.49 -24.57
C GLN A 171 -3.67 -5.63 -25.46
N ALA A 172 -3.21 -6.73 -24.86
CA ALA A 172 -2.77 -7.90 -25.61
C ALA A 172 -3.92 -8.58 -26.37
N ALA A 173 -5.14 -8.60 -25.82
CA ALA A 173 -6.32 -9.09 -26.52
C ALA A 173 -6.72 -8.18 -27.69
N GLU A 174 -6.68 -6.86 -27.51
CA GLU A 174 -6.94 -5.88 -28.57
C GLU A 174 -5.94 -6.00 -29.72
N GLN A 175 -4.65 -6.15 -29.42
CA GLN A 175 -3.62 -6.37 -30.45
C GLN A 175 -3.86 -7.67 -31.23
N ARG A 176 -4.19 -8.76 -30.53
CA ARG A 176 -4.53 -10.04 -31.19
C ARG A 176 -5.74 -9.90 -32.09
N ARG A 177 -6.76 -9.15 -31.64
CA ARG A 177 -7.94 -8.84 -32.44
C ARG A 177 -7.58 -8.01 -33.67
N ALA A 178 -6.76 -6.98 -33.54
CA ALA A 178 -6.34 -6.14 -34.66
C ALA A 178 -5.58 -6.95 -35.73
N ILE A 179 -4.68 -7.85 -35.30
CA ILE A 179 -3.96 -8.76 -36.21
C ILE A 179 -4.95 -9.70 -36.92
N ALA A 180 -5.92 -10.25 -36.19
CA ALA A 180 -6.93 -11.13 -36.79
C ALA A 180 -7.80 -10.38 -37.81
N GLU A 181 -8.21 -9.15 -37.51
CA GLU A 181 -8.98 -8.30 -38.43
C GLU A 181 -8.16 -7.94 -39.68
N GLU A 182 -6.87 -7.64 -39.54
CA GLU A 182 -5.97 -7.40 -40.68
C GLU A 182 -5.81 -8.65 -41.55
N GLN A 183 -5.58 -9.81 -40.93
CA GLN A 183 -5.48 -11.09 -41.65
C GLN A 183 -6.78 -11.44 -42.38
N GLU A 184 -7.93 -11.19 -41.76
CA GLU A 184 -9.24 -11.36 -42.39
C GLU A 184 -9.39 -10.46 -43.62
N GLN A 185 -8.99 -9.19 -43.53
CA GLN A 185 -9.01 -8.27 -44.67
C GLN A 185 -8.07 -8.71 -45.80
N LEU A 186 -6.87 -9.19 -45.47
CA LEU A 186 -5.92 -9.72 -46.46
C LEU A 186 -6.44 -10.99 -47.14
N ALA A 187 -7.11 -11.87 -46.39
CA ALA A 187 -7.76 -13.07 -46.93
C ALA A 187 -8.92 -12.68 -47.87
N LYS A 188 -9.79 -11.76 -47.45
CA LYS A 188 -10.89 -11.22 -48.28
C LYS A 188 -10.38 -10.57 -49.57
N ALA A 189 -9.21 -9.93 -49.52
CA ALA A 189 -8.56 -9.35 -50.69
C ALA A 189 -7.80 -10.38 -51.56
N GLY A 190 -7.77 -11.66 -51.18
CA GLY A 190 -7.02 -12.71 -51.87
C GLY A 190 -5.49 -12.57 -51.78
N LYS A 191 -4.98 -11.66 -50.95
CA LYS A 191 -3.54 -11.39 -50.80
C LYS A 191 -2.82 -12.41 -49.94
N LEU A 192 -3.56 -13.09 -49.07
CA LEU A 192 -3.00 -14.07 -48.14
C LEU A 192 -2.69 -15.43 -48.82
N GLY A 193 -3.11 -15.62 -50.08
CA GLY A 193 -2.92 -16.89 -50.80
C GLY A 193 -3.83 -18.02 -50.33
N ILE A 194 -4.82 -17.71 -49.48
CA ILE A 194 -5.89 -18.60 -49.05
C ILE A 194 -7.24 -17.99 -49.44
N ASP A 195 -8.16 -18.81 -49.92
CA ASP A 195 -9.51 -18.37 -50.25
C ASP A 195 -10.28 -18.04 -48.98
N TYR A 196 -10.87 -16.85 -48.92
CA TYR A 196 -11.75 -16.47 -47.81
C TYR A 196 -13.04 -17.28 -47.87
N VAL A 197 -13.20 -18.21 -46.93
CA VAL A 197 -14.48 -18.91 -46.71
C VAL A 197 -15.23 -18.14 -45.61
N PRO A 198 -16.36 -17.47 -45.92
CA PRO A 198 -17.14 -16.80 -44.90
C PRO A 198 -17.56 -17.83 -43.85
N PRO A 199 -17.53 -17.49 -42.54
CA PRO A 199 -17.99 -18.38 -41.50
C PRO A 199 -19.41 -18.78 -41.85
N ALA A 200 -19.65 -20.08 -42.01
CA ALA A 200 -20.98 -20.60 -42.28
C ALA A 200 -21.90 -20.02 -41.23
N GLU A 201 -22.94 -19.29 -41.66
CA GLU A 201 -23.95 -18.74 -40.76
C GLU A 201 -24.57 -19.93 -40.02
N SER A 202 -24.02 -20.23 -38.84
CA SER A 202 -24.53 -21.25 -37.95
C SER A 202 -25.78 -20.66 -37.36
N GLY A 203 -26.89 -20.87 -38.08
CA GLY A 203 -28.22 -20.53 -37.64
C GLY A 203 -28.43 -21.11 -36.24
N GLN A 204 -28.28 -20.25 -35.24
CA GLN A 204 -28.76 -20.50 -33.89
C GLN A 204 -30.27 -20.61 -34.00
N THR A 205 -30.75 -21.83 -34.22
CA THR A 205 -32.12 -22.18 -33.92
C THR A 205 -32.31 -21.94 -32.43
N ALA A 206 -33.18 -20.98 -32.13
CA ALA A 206 -33.57 -20.61 -30.79
C ALA A 206 -34.08 -21.87 -30.06
N VAL A 207 -33.31 -22.34 -29.08
CA VAL A 207 -33.83 -23.29 -28.08
C VAL A 207 -34.66 -22.45 -27.11
N SER A 208 -35.96 -22.35 -27.41
CA SER A 208 -36.99 -21.87 -26.50
C SER A 208 -37.08 -22.85 -25.32
N VAL A 209 -36.84 -22.37 -24.11
CA VAL A 209 -37.21 -23.04 -22.85
C VAL A 209 -38.30 -22.22 -22.18
#